data_AF-E3N2D9-F1
#
_entry.id   AF-E3N2D9-F1
#
_cell.length_a   1.000
_cell.length_b   1.000
_cell.length_c   1.000
_cell.angle_alpha   90.00
_cell.angle_beta   90.00
_cell.angle_gamma   90.00
#
_symmetry.space_group_name_H-M   'P 1'
#
loop_
_entity.id
_entity.type
_entity.pdbx_description
1 polymer ?
#
loop_
_entity_poly.entity_id
_entity_poly.type
_entity_poly.pdbx_seq_one_letter_code
_entity_poly.pdbx_strand_id
1 'polypeptide(L)'
;MKPVYLLFFCSFASYGLSYHLAGKNFLLGCLISVILTVSFLLLYVIAEVCHLLVAFLAIQKLLIYFFPSIEKYAVITQNSIYKNIQNVYLFFLMKDIVATLWFLSCAIHDYNESVKWRINMIFGGAFIILNSVLIISSLLYVPIMLNVSKFSYLPSFHENKPQKYILWQTLIVIIFKLGSIPSTIYLFLNYSTTWAIIINTIFCDIYLVPLIIQISYLGCNKRNVNTFMSSFTLTKFIHVLLDIKRDSEVHPSIHFTDSSSPAFV
;
A
#
# COMPACT_ATOMS: atom_id res chain seq x y z
N MET A 1 10.25 4.17 4.19
CA MET A 1 10.19 2.69 4.02
C MET A 1 10.53 1.94 5.30
N LYS A 2 11.77 2.00 5.82
CA LYS A 2 12.16 1.33 7.08
C LYS A 2 11.19 1.50 8.27
N PRO A 3 10.68 2.72 8.60
CA PRO A 3 9.75 2.88 9.72
C PRO A 3 8.37 2.23 9.49
N VAL A 4 7.90 2.19 8.24
CA VAL A 4 6.60 1.57 7.91
C VAL A 4 6.66 0.06 8.11
N TYR A 5 7.74 -0.60 7.66
CA TYR A 5 7.94 -2.03 7.88
C TYR A 5 8.10 -2.36 9.37
N LEU A 6 8.75 -1.48 10.14
CA LEU A 6 8.84 -1.63 11.59
C LEU A 6 7.46 -1.56 12.25
N LEU A 7 6.60 -0.63 11.81
CA LEU A 7 5.22 -0.53 12.29
C LEU A 7 4.41 -1.79 11.95
N PHE A 8 4.51 -2.31 10.72
CA PHE A 8 3.89 -3.59 10.35
C PHE A 8 4.39 -4.75 11.21
N PHE A 9 5.70 -4.85 11.41
CA PHE A 9 6.26 -5.89 12.27
C PHE A 9 5.74 -5.76 13.71
N CYS A 10 5.67 -4.54 14.23
CA CYS A 10 5.13 -4.25 15.56
C CYS A 10 3.64 -4.63 15.67
N SER A 11 2.81 -4.33 14.66
CA SER A 11 1.38 -4.69 14.65
C SER A 11 1.17 -6.20 14.60
N PHE A 12 1.93 -6.93 13.78
CA PHE A 12 1.85 -8.40 13.72
C PHE A 12 2.37 -9.08 14.98
N ALA A 13 3.50 -8.62 15.51
CA ALA A 13 4.08 -9.16 16.74
C ALA A 13 3.16 -8.93 17.95
N SER A 14 2.60 -7.72 18.08
CA SER A 14 1.64 -7.40 19.14
C SER A 14 0.34 -8.21 19.01
N TYR A 15 -0.16 -8.44 17.79
CA TYR A 15 -1.34 -9.28 17.56
C TYR A 15 -1.11 -10.72 18.02
N GLY A 16 -0.03 -11.36 17.56
CA GLY A 16 0.30 -12.73 17.96
C GLY A 16 0.54 -12.87 19.45
N LEU A 17 1.21 -11.89 20.05
CA LEU A 17 1.50 -11.86 21.48
C LEU A 17 0.21 -11.66 22.31
N SER A 18 -0.71 -10.81 21.85
CA SER A 18 -2.01 -10.59 22.51
C SER A 18 -2.86 -11.86 22.57
N TYR A 19 -2.86 -12.65 21.50
CA TYR A 19 -3.59 -13.93 21.45
C TYR A 19 -3.01 -14.96 22.43
N HIS A 20 -1.68 -15.04 22.53
CA HIS A 20 -1.02 -16.00 23.42
C HIS A 20 -1.14 -15.60 24.91
N LEU A 21 -1.19 -14.30 25.21
CA LEU A 21 -1.27 -13.79 26.59
C LEU A 21 -2.69 -13.56 27.09
N ALA A 22 -3.70 -13.71 26.21
CA ALA A 22 -5.10 -13.66 26.58
C ALA A 22 -5.38 -14.66 27.73
N GLY A 23 -5.60 -14.13 28.94
CA GLY A 23 -5.94 -14.91 30.13
C GLY A 23 -4.83 -15.15 31.16
N LYS A 24 -3.54 -14.85 30.86
CA LYS A 24 -2.45 -15.03 31.85
C LYS A 24 -2.20 -13.80 32.73
N ASN A 25 -2.01 -12.65 32.10
CA ASN A 25 -1.69 -11.38 32.77
C ASN A 25 -2.51 -10.24 32.16
N PHE A 26 -3.55 -9.79 32.87
CA PHE A 26 -4.47 -8.75 32.38
C PHE A 26 -3.75 -7.45 32.00
N LEU A 27 -2.87 -6.95 32.89
CA LEU A 27 -2.19 -5.67 32.71
C LEU A 27 -1.23 -5.68 31.50
N LEU A 28 -0.50 -6.79 31.32
CA LEU A 28 0.37 -6.98 30.16
C LEU A 28 -0.44 -7.09 28.86
N GLY A 29 -1.59 -7.77 28.90
CA GLY A 29 -2.53 -7.81 27.78
C GLY A 29 -3.04 -6.43 27.36
N CYS A 30 -3.39 -5.57 28.33
CA CYS A 30 -3.80 -4.19 28.08
C CYS A 30 -2.67 -3.35 27.46
N LEU A 31 -1.44 -3.49 27.93
CA LEU A 31 -0.31 -2.75 27.33
C LEU A 31 -0.07 -3.17 25.87
N ILE A 32 -0.14 -4.48 25.58
CA ILE A 32 0.03 -5.00 24.22
C ILE A 32 -1.11 -4.54 23.31
N SER A 33 -2.36 -4.48 23.80
CA SER A 33 -3.49 -3.99 23.00
C SER A 33 -3.39 -2.50 22.70
N VAL A 34 -2.86 -1.69 23.62
CA VAL A 34 -2.56 -0.27 23.37
C VAL A 34 -1.48 -0.12 22.29
N ILE A 35 -0.41 -0.93 22.36
CA ILE A 35 0.64 -0.91 21.31
C ILE A 35 0.06 -1.29 19.94
N LEU A 36 -0.77 -2.33 19.91
CA LEU A 36 -1.44 -2.77 18.69
C LEU A 36 -2.31 -1.65 18.09
N THR A 37 -3.18 -1.05 18.90
CA THR A 37 -4.09 0.01 18.44
C THR A 37 -3.33 1.24 17.93
N VAL A 38 -2.28 1.68 18.64
CA VAL A 38 -1.44 2.81 18.20
C VAL A 38 -0.72 2.48 16.88
N SER A 39 -0.17 1.28 16.73
CA SER A 39 0.53 0.87 15.51
C SER A 39 -0.41 0.85 14.29
N PHE A 40 -1.63 0.33 14.46
CA PHE A 40 -2.66 0.33 13.42
C PHE A 40 -3.12 1.74 13.05
N LEU A 41 -3.30 2.62 14.04
CA LEU A 41 -3.69 4.02 13.81
C LEU A 41 -2.62 4.75 12.97
N LEU A 42 -1.35 4.60 13.32
CA LEU A 42 -0.26 5.21 12.54
C LEU A 42 -0.19 4.67 11.11
N LEU A 43 -0.34 3.36 10.91
CA LEU A 43 -0.39 2.76 9.58
C LEU A 43 -1.58 3.28 8.76
N TYR A 44 -2.73 3.47 9.39
CA TYR A 44 -3.92 4.00 8.74
C TYR A 44 -3.75 5.46 8.30
N VAL A 45 -3.22 6.32 9.17
CA VAL A 45 -2.92 7.73 8.83
C VAL A 45 -1.95 7.80 7.64
N ILE A 46 -0.92 6.94 7.62
CA ILE A 46 -0.02 6.84 6.47
C ILE A 46 -0.78 6.45 5.20
N ALA A 47 -1.73 5.52 5.30
CA ALA A 47 -2.54 5.10 4.17
C ALA A 47 -3.42 6.22 3.61
N GLU A 48 -4.12 6.95 4.49
CA GLU A 48 -4.97 8.07 4.08
C GLU A 48 -4.17 9.18 3.40
N VAL A 49 -3.02 9.56 3.96
CA VAL A 49 -2.15 10.57 3.35
C VAL A 49 -1.61 10.10 2.01
N CYS A 50 -1.19 8.83 1.88
CA CYS A 50 -0.76 8.27 0.61
C CYS A 50 -1.87 8.30 -0.44
N HIS A 51 -3.11 7.92 -0.08
CA HIS A 51 -4.26 7.99 -0.97
C HIS A 51 -4.57 9.42 -1.40
N LEU A 52 -4.54 10.38 -0.47
CA LEU A 52 -4.72 11.80 -0.79
C LEU A 52 -3.66 12.28 -1.78
N LEU A 53 -2.39 11.95 -1.56
CA LEU A 53 -1.29 12.36 -2.46
C LEU A 53 -1.43 11.74 -3.85
N VAL A 54 -1.82 10.46 -3.95
CA VAL A 54 -2.06 9.80 -5.24
C VAL A 54 -3.23 10.45 -5.97
N ALA A 55 -4.34 10.72 -5.28
CA ALA A 55 -5.50 11.40 -5.85
C ALA A 55 -5.16 12.83 -6.31
N PHE A 56 -4.45 13.59 -5.49
CA PHE A 56 -4.01 14.95 -5.82
C PHE A 56 -3.10 14.95 -7.04
N LEU A 57 -2.13 14.05 -7.10
CA LEU A 57 -1.19 13.93 -8.21
C LEU A 57 -1.90 13.55 -9.52
N ALA A 58 -2.86 12.63 -9.46
CA ALA A 58 -3.70 12.26 -10.60
C ALA A 58 -4.50 13.46 -11.12
N ILE A 59 -5.16 14.21 -10.23
CA ILE A 59 -5.92 15.43 -10.57
C ILE A 59 -5.01 16.49 -11.17
N GLN A 60 -3.84 16.73 -10.56
CA GLN A 60 -2.88 17.72 -11.04
C GLN A 60 -2.44 17.41 -12.48
N LYS A 61 -2.12 16.15 -12.77
CA LYS A 61 -1.72 15.73 -14.13
C LYS A 61 -2.87 15.81 -15.12
N LEU A 62 -4.10 15.52 -14.69
CA LEU A 62 -5.31 15.71 -15.49
C LEU A 62 -5.50 17.18 -15.86
N LEU A 63 -5.38 18.09 -14.88
CA LEU A 63 -5.53 19.52 -15.12
C LEU A 63 -4.46 20.07 -16.08
N ILE A 64 -3.20 19.64 -15.93
CA ILE A 64 -2.12 20.05 -16.84
C ILE A 64 -2.36 19.54 -18.27
N TYR A 65 -2.93 18.34 -18.42
CA TYR A 65 -3.23 17.77 -19.74
C TYR A 65 -4.30 18.59 -20.49
N PHE A 66 -5.39 18.97 -19.83
CA PHE A 66 -6.44 19.79 -20.46
C PHE A 66 -6.09 21.27 -20.56
N PHE A 67 -5.34 21.78 -19.58
CA PHE A 67 -5.00 23.20 -19.46
C PHE A 67 -3.50 23.35 -19.15
N PRO A 68 -2.63 23.36 -20.18
CA PRO A 68 -1.19 23.54 -19.99
C PRO A 68 -0.82 24.84 -19.24
N SER A 69 -1.67 25.87 -19.33
CA SER A 69 -1.53 27.13 -18.59
C SER A 69 -1.53 26.97 -17.06
N ILE A 70 -2.10 25.88 -16.54
CA ILE A 70 -2.19 25.59 -15.09
C ILE A 70 -0.86 25.04 -14.55
N GLU A 71 0.07 24.58 -15.40
CA GLU A 71 1.30 23.90 -14.99
C GLU A 71 2.11 24.66 -13.92
N LYS A 72 2.29 25.98 -14.10
CA LYS A 72 3.00 26.82 -13.12
C LYS A 72 2.30 26.80 -11.75
N TYR A 73 0.99 26.99 -11.73
CA TYR A 73 0.19 26.98 -10.49
C TYR A 73 0.19 25.60 -9.84
N ALA A 74 0.06 24.54 -10.65
CA ALA A 74 0.10 23.16 -10.20
C ALA A 74 1.42 22.81 -9.48
N VAL A 75 2.56 23.21 -10.02
CA VAL A 75 3.88 22.99 -9.39
C VAL A 75 4.02 23.76 -8.08
N ILE A 76 3.53 25.00 -8.02
CA ILE A 76 3.54 25.80 -6.78
C ILE A 76 2.71 25.11 -5.69
N THR A 77 1.49 24.69 -6.00
CA THR A 77 0.61 23.99 -5.06
C THR A 77 1.23 22.68 -4.58
N GLN A 78 1.83 21.91 -5.48
CA GLN A 78 2.52 20.67 -5.16
C GLN A 78 3.66 20.92 -4.16
N ASN A 79 4.53 21.91 -4.43
CA ASN A 79 5.63 22.27 -3.53
C ASN A 79 5.13 22.75 -2.16
N SER A 80 4.01 23.48 -2.12
CA SER A 80 3.38 23.90 -0.86
C SER A 80 2.89 22.72 -0.03
N ILE A 81 2.26 21.72 -0.65
CA ILE A 81 1.79 20.50 0.04
C ILE A 81 2.98 19.71 0.59
N TYR A 82 4.04 19.54 -0.20
CA TYR A 82 5.24 18.83 0.29
C TYR A 82 5.93 19.55 1.43
N LYS A 83 6.05 20.88 1.36
CA LYS A 83 6.62 21.69 2.44
C LYS A 83 5.83 21.56 3.73
N ASN A 84 4.50 21.48 3.63
CA ASN A 84 3.59 21.39 4.76
C ASN A 84 3.07 19.97 5.01
N ILE A 85 3.77 18.93 4.56
CA ILE A 85 3.30 17.55 4.63
C ILE A 85 3.05 17.11 6.08
N GLN A 86 3.85 17.60 7.03
CA GLN A 86 3.68 17.33 8.45
C GLN A 86 2.30 17.79 8.97
N ASN A 87 1.81 18.94 8.49
CA ASN A 87 0.49 19.45 8.90
C ASN A 87 -0.63 18.57 8.35
N VAL A 88 -0.46 18.01 7.14
CA VAL A 88 -1.41 17.05 6.56
C VAL A 88 -1.47 15.78 7.43
N TYR A 89 -0.31 15.22 7.79
CA TYR A 89 -0.26 14.08 8.72
C TYR A 89 -0.92 14.39 10.06
N LEU A 90 -0.66 15.57 10.64
CA LEU A 90 -1.26 15.99 11.91
C LEU A 90 -2.79 16.11 11.80
N PHE A 91 -3.30 16.64 10.69
CA PHE A 91 -4.74 16.77 10.44
C PHE A 91 -5.44 15.41 10.42
N PHE A 92 -4.92 14.44 9.67
CA PHE A 92 -5.48 13.08 9.62
C PHE A 92 -5.34 12.36 10.96
N LEU A 93 -4.20 12.50 11.63
CA LEU A 93 -3.98 11.94 12.96
C LEU A 93 -5.00 12.46 13.98
N MET A 94 -5.25 13.77 14.01
CA MET A 94 -6.24 14.37 14.92
C MET A 94 -7.65 13.89 14.60
N LYS A 95 -8.04 13.82 13.31
CA LYS A 95 -9.33 13.25 12.89
C LYS A 95 -9.51 11.83 13.45
N ASP A 96 -8.51 10.98 13.32
CA ASP A 96 -8.60 9.57 13.76
C ASP A 96 -8.57 9.40 15.28
N ILE A 97 -7.80 10.24 15.99
CA ILE A 97 -7.85 10.27 17.46
C ILE A 97 -9.25 10.65 17.94
N VAL A 98 -9.87 11.68 17.35
CA VAL A 98 -11.24 12.08 17.72
C VAL A 98 -12.24 10.96 17.40
N ALA A 99 -12.12 10.31 16.24
CA ALA A 99 -13.00 9.20 15.85
C ALA A 99 -12.86 7.98 16.79
N THR A 100 -11.64 7.62 17.17
CA THR A 100 -11.37 6.50 18.09
C THR A 100 -11.83 6.79 19.51
N LEU A 101 -11.62 8.01 20.02
CA LEU A 101 -12.15 8.44 21.32
C LEU A 101 -13.67 8.43 21.35
N TRP A 102 -14.32 8.86 20.26
CA TRP A 102 -15.77 8.80 20.12
C TRP A 102 -16.27 7.34 20.15
N PHE A 103 -15.60 6.45 19.42
CA PHE A 103 -15.92 5.02 19.39
C PHE A 103 -15.79 4.39 20.78
N LEU A 104 -14.71 4.68 21.50
CA LEU A 104 -14.51 4.19 22.87
C LEU A 104 -15.58 4.75 23.82
N SER A 105 -15.94 6.02 23.67
CA SER A 105 -16.99 6.65 24.47
C SER A 105 -18.34 5.97 24.25
N CYS A 106 -18.69 5.65 23.00
CA CYS A 106 -19.90 4.90 22.66
C CYS A 106 -19.91 3.46 23.20
N ALA A 107 -18.73 2.87 23.45
CA ALA A 107 -18.63 1.53 24.01
C ALA A 107 -18.77 1.52 25.54
N ILE A 108 -18.42 2.62 26.22
CA ILE A 108 -18.45 2.74 27.68
C ILE A 108 -19.77 3.37 28.18
N HIS A 109 -20.31 4.34 27.44
CA HIS A 109 -21.50 5.09 27.84
C HIS A 109 -22.68 4.83 26.88
N ASP A 110 -23.86 4.64 27.45
CA ASP A 110 -25.12 4.56 26.71
C ASP A 110 -25.57 5.96 26.25
N TYR A 111 -25.12 6.36 25.07
CA TYR A 111 -25.63 7.55 24.39
C TYR A 111 -26.96 7.25 23.68
N ASN A 112 -27.80 8.27 23.56
CA ASN A 112 -29.01 8.20 22.73
C ASN A 112 -28.67 7.78 21.29
N GLU A 113 -29.45 6.84 20.74
CA GLU A 113 -29.28 6.32 19.37
C GLU A 113 -29.25 7.42 18.30
N SER A 114 -30.01 8.50 18.51
CA SER A 114 -30.03 9.66 17.59
C SER A 114 -28.68 10.41 17.54
N VAL A 115 -27.98 10.54 18.67
CA VAL A 115 -26.67 11.21 18.77
C VAL A 115 -25.60 10.31 18.15
N LYS A 116 -25.62 9.02 18.48
CA LYS A 116 -24.75 8.00 17.90
C LYS A 116 -24.86 7.97 16.38
N TRP A 117 -26.08 7.95 15.84
CA TRP A 117 -26.32 7.94 14.41
C TRP A 117 -25.78 9.19 13.70
N ARG A 118 -26.02 10.39 14.26
CA ARG A 118 -25.51 11.66 13.69
C ARG A 118 -23.98 11.67 13.58
N ILE A 119 -23.28 11.27 14.65
CA ILE A 119 -21.81 11.33 14.67
C ILE A 119 -21.21 10.23 13.79
N ASN A 120 -21.80 9.02 13.78
CA ASN A 120 -21.40 7.96 12.88
C ASN A 120 -21.59 8.35 11.41
N MET A 121 -22.64 9.08 11.08
CA MET A 121 -22.83 9.62 9.72
C MET A 121 -21.78 10.66 9.35
N ILE A 122 -21.32 11.50 10.27
CA ILE A 122 -20.27 12.49 9.99
C ILE A 122 -18.95 11.79 9.66
N PHE A 123 -18.50 10.87 10.52
CA PHE A 123 -17.24 10.15 10.31
C PHE A 123 -17.32 9.17 9.13
N GLY A 124 -18.42 8.41 9.03
CA GLY A 124 -18.67 7.50 7.91
C GLY A 124 -18.81 8.23 6.57
N GLY A 125 -19.48 9.40 6.56
CA GLY A 125 -19.61 10.25 5.39
C GLY A 125 -18.26 10.79 4.91
N ALA A 126 -17.42 11.29 5.83
CA ALA A 126 -16.06 11.72 5.50
C ALA A 126 -15.23 10.59 4.89
N PHE A 127 -15.33 9.37 5.44
CA PHE A 127 -14.67 8.18 4.91
C PHE A 127 -15.12 7.85 3.48
N ILE A 128 -16.43 7.85 3.22
CA ILE A 128 -16.98 7.56 1.90
C ILE A 128 -16.50 8.61 0.89
N ILE A 129 -16.57 9.90 1.23
CA ILE A 129 -16.15 11.00 0.35
C ILE A 129 -14.68 10.84 -0.07
N LEU A 130 -13.78 10.60 0.89
CA LEU A 130 -12.35 10.42 0.60
C LEU A 130 -12.11 9.23 -0.35
N ASN A 131 -12.80 8.10 -0.12
CA ASN A 131 -12.71 6.92 -0.97
C ASN A 131 -13.27 7.17 -2.38
N SER A 132 -14.40 7.87 -2.50
CA SER A 132 -14.99 8.23 -3.79
C SER A 132 -14.06 9.14 -4.59
N VAL A 133 -13.46 10.16 -3.96
CA VAL A 133 -12.49 11.06 -4.60
C VAL A 133 -11.28 10.28 -5.13
N LEU A 134 -10.78 9.30 -4.37
CA LEU A 134 -9.69 8.43 -4.80
C LEU A 134 -10.06 7.58 -6.03
N ILE A 135 -11.24 6.96 -6.03
CA ILE A 135 -11.70 6.13 -7.16
C ILE A 135 -11.91 6.99 -8.40
N ILE A 136 -12.57 8.14 -8.27
CA ILE A 136 -12.84 9.05 -9.40
C ILE A 136 -11.53 9.59 -9.98
N SER A 137 -10.60 10.04 -9.14
CA SER A 137 -9.31 10.58 -9.60
C SER A 137 -8.44 9.52 -10.30
N SER A 138 -8.40 8.29 -9.78
CA SER A 138 -7.66 7.20 -10.41
C SER A 138 -8.30 6.77 -11.74
N LEU A 139 -9.62 6.62 -11.79
CA LEU A 139 -10.35 6.21 -13.00
C LEU A 139 -10.24 7.22 -14.13
N LEU A 140 -10.22 8.52 -13.81
CA LEU A 140 -10.03 9.58 -14.81
C LEU A 140 -8.59 9.63 -15.37
N TYR A 141 -7.58 9.23 -14.59
CA TYR A 141 -6.18 9.30 -15.01
C TYR A 141 -5.77 8.21 -16.01
N VAL A 142 -6.32 7.00 -15.88
CA VAL A 142 -6.04 5.86 -16.79
C VAL A 142 -6.32 6.18 -18.27
N PRO A 143 -7.51 6.64 -18.67
CA PRO A 143 -7.83 6.90 -20.09
C PRO A 143 -7.00 8.03 -20.69
N ILE A 144 -6.69 9.07 -19.91
CA ILE A 144 -5.82 10.19 -20.36
C ILE A 144 -4.45 9.66 -20.77
N MET A 145 -3.92 8.73 -19.98
CA MET A 145 -2.60 8.19 -20.23
C MET A 145 -2.56 7.19 -21.37
N LEU A 146 -3.66 6.46 -21.62
CA LEU A 146 -3.84 5.70 -22.86
C LEU A 146 -3.80 6.64 -24.07
N ASN A 147 -4.47 7.80 -24.00
CA ASN A 147 -4.43 8.80 -25.07
C ASN A 147 -3.03 9.42 -25.26
N VAL A 148 -2.30 9.71 -24.17
CA VAL A 148 -0.92 10.21 -24.24
C VAL A 148 0.05 9.14 -24.76
N SER A 149 -0.18 7.86 -24.44
CA SER A 149 0.61 6.75 -24.95
C SER A 149 0.47 6.53 -26.46
N LYS A 150 -0.59 7.06 -27.08
CA LYS A 150 -0.74 7.11 -28.54
C LYS A 150 0.32 7.99 -29.21
N PHE A 151 0.92 8.92 -28.47
CA PHE A 151 2.05 9.75 -28.89
C PHE A 151 3.41 9.22 -28.40
N SER A 152 3.47 7.96 -27.95
CA SER A 152 4.68 7.33 -27.38
C SER A 152 5.87 7.18 -28.32
N TYR A 153 5.66 7.40 -29.62
CA TYR A 153 6.71 7.44 -30.63
C TYR A 153 7.67 8.62 -30.46
N LEU A 154 7.29 9.64 -29.68
CA LEU A 154 8.14 10.79 -29.39
C LEU A 154 9.23 10.43 -28.35
N PRO A 155 10.50 10.79 -28.58
CA PRO A 155 11.62 10.50 -27.66
C PRO A 155 11.39 10.99 -26.21
N SER A 156 10.70 12.12 -26.06
CA SER A 156 10.33 12.71 -24.76
C SER A 156 9.45 11.79 -23.90
N PHE A 157 8.67 10.90 -24.51
CA PHE A 157 7.86 9.90 -23.79
C PHE A 157 8.69 8.73 -23.24
N HIS A 158 9.80 8.39 -23.90
CA HIS A 158 10.69 7.32 -23.44
C HIS A 158 11.50 7.73 -22.21
N GLU A 159 11.82 9.02 -22.06
CA GLU A 159 12.55 9.56 -20.91
C GLU A 159 11.67 9.89 -19.69
N ASN A 160 10.35 10.03 -19.85
CA ASN A 160 9.42 10.39 -18.77
C ASN A 160 9.11 9.23 -17.79
N LYS A 161 10.12 8.82 -17.00
CA LYS A 161 9.98 7.89 -15.85
C LYS A 161 8.88 8.26 -14.83
N PRO A 162 8.64 9.55 -14.46
CA PRO A 162 7.61 9.87 -13.48
C PRO A 162 6.18 9.61 -13.96
N GLN A 163 5.89 9.72 -15.26
CA GLN A 163 4.55 9.43 -15.80
C GLN A 163 4.19 7.94 -15.67
N LYS A 164 5.17 7.05 -15.90
CA LYS A 164 5.01 5.60 -15.72
C LYS A 164 4.78 5.21 -14.26
N TYR A 165 5.40 5.92 -13.33
CA TYR A 165 5.24 5.65 -11.90
C TYR A 165 3.81 5.94 -11.43
N ILE A 166 3.27 7.10 -11.78
CA ILE A 166 1.90 7.50 -11.46
C ILE A 166 0.88 6.56 -12.13
N LEU A 167 1.21 6.06 -13.33
CA LEU A 167 0.40 5.03 -14.01
C LEU A 167 0.22 3.79 -13.16
N TRP A 168 1.33 3.20 -12.73
CA TRP A 168 1.27 2.00 -11.94
C TRP A 168 0.56 2.24 -10.61
N GLN A 169 0.81 3.38 -9.95
CA GLN A 169 0.12 3.72 -8.70
C GLN A 169 -1.40 3.75 -8.86
N THR A 170 -1.90 4.47 -9.88
CA THR A 170 -3.34 4.59 -10.12
C THR A 170 -3.99 3.29 -10.58
N LEU A 171 -3.31 2.47 -11.40
CA LEU A 171 -3.80 1.15 -11.77
C LEU A 171 -3.91 0.20 -10.58
N ILE A 172 -2.91 0.17 -9.70
CA ILE A 172 -2.94 -0.66 -8.50
C ILE A 172 -4.08 -0.24 -7.58
N VAL A 173 -4.29 1.07 -7.38
CA VAL A 173 -5.42 1.59 -6.61
C VAL A 173 -6.75 1.08 -7.17
N ILE A 174 -6.96 1.15 -8.49
CA ILE A 174 -8.19 0.65 -9.13
C ILE A 174 -8.35 -0.86 -8.92
N ILE A 175 -7.31 -1.65 -9.20
CA ILE A 175 -7.36 -3.11 -9.08
C ILE A 175 -7.70 -3.52 -7.64
N PHE A 176 -7.05 -2.93 -6.65
CA PHE A 176 -7.29 -3.26 -5.25
C PHE A 176 -8.65 -2.78 -4.75
N LYS A 177 -9.09 -1.57 -5.14
CA LYS A 177 -10.42 -1.08 -4.77
C LYS A 177 -11.52 -1.94 -5.40
N LEU A 178 -11.40 -2.31 -6.68
CA LEU A 178 -12.33 -3.24 -7.33
C LEU A 178 -12.31 -4.62 -6.66
N GLY A 179 -11.13 -5.14 -6.30
CA GLY A 179 -10.99 -6.39 -5.57
C GLY A 179 -11.59 -6.35 -4.16
N SER A 180 -11.68 -5.18 -3.54
CA SER A 180 -12.32 -5.02 -2.22
C SER A 180 -13.86 -5.02 -2.29
N ILE A 181 -14.46 -4.71 -3.45
CA ILE A 181 -15.93 -4.64 -3.62
C ILE A 181 -16.62 -5.97 -3.29
N PRO A 182 -16.21 -7.14 -3.83
CA PRO A 182 -16.82 -8.42 -3.47
C PRO A 182 -16.78 -8.71 -1.96
N SER A 183 -15.67 -8.37 -1.29
CA SER A 183 -15.53 -8.53 0.16
C SER A 183 -16.52 -7.63 0.92
N THR A 184 -16.68 -6.38 0.50
CA THR A 184 -17.66 -5.47 1.11
C THR A 184 -19.11 -5.91 0.88
N ILE A 185 -19.45 -6.44 -0.30
CA ILE A 185 -20.78 -6.98 -0.61
C ILE A 185 -21.06 -8.22 0.25
N TYR A 186 -20.10 -9.13 0.37
CA TYR A 186 -20.22 -10.30 1.24
C TYR A 186 -20.48 -9.91 2.69
N LEU A 187 -19.75 -8.92 3.21
CA LEU A 187 -19.95 -8.43 4.57
C LEU A 187 -21.31 -7.75 4.74
N PHE A 188 -21.75 -6.97 3.76
CA PHE A 188 -23.07 -6.32 3.78
C PHE A 188 -24.22 -7.32 3.79
N LEU A 189 -24.10 -8.43 3.05
CA LEU A 189 -25.14 -9.46 2.98
C LEU A 189 -25.21 -10.34 4.23
N ASN A 190 -24.08 -10.59 4.90
CA ASN A 190 -24.01 -11.51 6.05
C ASN A 190 -24.02 -10.82 7.41
N TYR A 191 -23.60 -9.54 7.49
CA TYR A 191 -23.51 -8.78 8.73
C TYR A 191 -24.30 -7.47 8.61
N SER A 192 -25.09 -7.16 9.63
CA SER A 192 -25.92 -5.93 9.67
C SER A 192 -25.15 -4.68 10.11
N THR A 193 -23.90 -4.81 10.56
CA THR A 193 -23.14 -3.70 11.15
C THR A 193 -22.28 -2.98 10.10
N THR A 194 -22.63 -1.72 9.81
CA THR A 194 -21.87 -0.81 8.92
C THR A 194 -20.39 -0.68 9.32
N TRP A 195 -20.07 -0.83 10.61
CA TRP A 195 -18.71 -0.82 11.14
C TRP A 195 -17.82 -1.93 10.60
N ALA A 196 -18.36 -3.13 10.39
CA ALA A 196 -17.58 -4.25 9.85
C ALA A 196 -17.08 -3.94 8.43
N ILE A 197 -17.90 -3.27 7.64
CA ILE A 197 -17.56 -2.83 6.28
C ILE A 197 -16.44 -1.80 6.32
N ILE A 198 -16.57 -0.77 7.17
CA ILE A 198 -15.56 0.30 7.32
C ILE A 198 -14.21 -0.30 7.76
N ILE A 199 -14.23 -1.16 8.78
CA ILE A 199 -13.02 -1.82 9.29
C ILE A 199 -12.35 -2.66 8.20
N ASN A 200 -13.12 -3.44 7.45
CA ASN A 200 -12.59 -4.23 6.35
C ASN A 200 -11.91 -3.36 5.28
N THR A 201 -12.52 -2.24 4.90
CA THR A 201 -11.91 -1.31 3.94
C THR A 201 -10.64 -0.66 4.50
N ILE A 202 -10.60 -0.31 5.79
CA ILE A 202 -9.39 0.20 6.46
C ILE A 202 -8.25 -0.81 6.38
N PHE A 203 -8.53 -2.09 6.67
CA PHE A 203 -7.51 -3.14 6.56
C PHE A 203 -6.98 -3.26 5.12
N CYS A 204 -7.86 -3.29 4.13
CA CYS A 204 -7.45 -3.31 2.72
C CYS A 204 -6.55 -2.12 2.38
N ASP A 205 -6.88 -0.92 2.85
CA ASP A 205 -6.15 0.31 2.57
C ASP A 205 -4.75 0.31 3.21
N ILE A 206 -4.61 -0.21 4.42
CA ILE A 206 -3.31 -0.34 5.10
C ILE A 206 -2.38 -1.25 4.28
N TYR A 207 -2.85 -2.41 3.81
CA TYR A 207 -2.03 -3.34 3.01
C TYR A 207 -1.78 -2.85 1.59
N LEU A 208 -2.67 -2.04 1.04
CA LEU A 208 -2.55 -1.47 -0.30
C LEU A 208 -1.34 -0.53 -0.42
N VAL A 209 -1.02 0.26 0.60
CA VAL A 209 0.05 1.28 0.56
C VAL A 209 1.44 0.71 0.25
N PRO A 210 1.97 -0.30 0.97
CA PRO A 210 3.26 -0.88 0.64
C PRO A 210 3.26 -1.53 -0.74
N LEU A 211 2.13 -2.13 -1.14
CA LEU A 211 1.98 -2.75 -2.46
C LEU A 211 2.01 -1.71 -3.58
N ILE A 212 1.35 -0.56 -3.42
CA ILE A 212 1.44 0.57 -4.35
C ILE A 212 2.91 0.97 -4.53
N ILE A 213 3.65 1.16 -3.44
CA ILE A 213 5.04 1.63 -3.52
C ILE A 213 5.94 0.60 -4.21
N GLN A 214 5.85 -0.67 -3.81
CA GLN A 214 6.69 -1.74 -4.34
C GLN A 214 6.38 -2.05 -5.81
N ILE A 215 5.12 -2.27 -6.15
CA ILE A 215 4.71 -2.64 -7.51
C ILE A 215 4.93 -1.47 -8.46
N SER A 216 4.71 -0.21 -8.03
CA SER A 216 5.02 0.95 -8.87
C SER A 216 6.51 1.10 -9.13
N TYR A 217 7.35 0.77 -8.15
CA TYR A 217 8.81 0.73 -8.33
C TYR A 217 9.24 -0.37 -9.31
N LEU A 218 8.72 -1.59 -9.14
CA LEU A 218 8.95 -2.72 -10.04
C LEU A 218 8.47 -2.41 -11.46
N GLY A 219 7.25 -1.92 -11.63
CA GLY A 219 6.65 -1.56 -12.92
C GLY A 219 7.42 -0.48 -13.68
N CYS A 220 8.12 0.40 -12.97
CA CYS A 220 9.02 1.39 -13.58
C CYS A 220 10.38 0.81 -13.97
N ASN A 221 10.85 -0.23 -13.28
CA ASN A 221 12.12 -0.88 -13.56
C ASN A 221 11.95 -2.12 -14.45
N LYS A 222 11.31 -1.93 -15.61
CA LYS A 222 10.96 -3.01 -16.57
C LYS A 222 12.15 -3.90 -16.94
N ARG A 223 13.37 -3.34 -17.04
CA ARG A 223 14.59 -4.11 -17.32
C ARG A 223 14.89 -5.10 -16.21
N ASN A 224 14.88 -4.64 -14.96
CA ASN A 224 15.16 -5.50 -13.81
C ASN A 224 14.03 -6.52 -13.57
N VAL A 225 12.77 -6.15 -13.85
CA VAL A 225 11.65 -7.09 -13.81
C VAL A 225 11.76 -8.15 -14.89
N ASN A 226 12.10 -7.79 -16.13
CA ASN A 226 12.29 -8.77 -17.20
C ASN A 226 13.45 -9.71 -16.88
N THR A 227 14.57 -9.20 -16.36
CA THR A 227 15.68 -10.05 -15.89
C THR A 227 15.24 -10.96 -14.75
N PHE A 228 14.56 -10.42 -13.74
CA PHE A 228 14.00 -11.20 -12.63
C PHE A 228 13.06 -12.30 -13.14
N MET A 229 12.04 -11.97 -13.94
CA MET A 229 11.06 -12.93 -14.47
C MET A 229 11.70 -13.96 -15.41
N SER A 230 12.72 -13.58 -16.18
CA SER A 230 13.48 -14.53 -17.01
C SER A 230 14.32 -15.52 -16.18
N SER A 231 14.77 -15.09 -15.00
CA SER A 231 15.50 -15.93 -14.05
C SER A 231 14.58 -16.69 -13.08
N PHE A 232 13.36 -16.20 -12.89
CA PHE A 232 12.40 -16.70 -11.91
C PHE A 232 11.71 -17.94 -12.44
N THR A 233 12.10 -19.09 -11.89
CA THR A 233 11.38 -20.35 -12.09
C THR A 233 10.70 -20.70 -10.77
N LEU A 234 9.37 -20.67 -10.77
CA LEU A 234 8.53 -20.85 -9.59
C LEU A 234 8.85 -22.16 -8.85
N THR A 235 9.19 -23.21 -9.61
CA THR A 235 9.70 -24.49 -9.11
C THR A 235 11.01 -24.38 -8.35
N LYS A 236 11.99 -23.60 -8.85
CA LYS A 236 13.27 -23.37 -8.14
C LYS A 236 13.05 -22.53 -6.89
N PHE A 237 12.17 -21.54 -6.95
CA PHE A 237 11.84 -20.70 -5.79
C PHE A 237 11.19 -21.52 -4.66
N ILE A 238 10.21 -22.36 -4.98
CA ILE A 238 9.58 -23.26 -4.00
C ILE A 238 10.59 -24.28 -3.46
N HIS A 239 11.47 -24.82 -4.30
CA HIS A 239 12.53 -25.74 -3.85
C HIS A 239 13.51 -25.08 -2.87
N VAL A 240 13.91 -23.83 -3.13
CA VAL A 240 14.79 -23.06 -2.25
C VAL A 240 14.07 -22.69 -0.95
N LEU A 241 12.79 -22.32 -1.01
CA LEU A 241 12.00 -21.95 0.16
C LEU A 241 11.73 -23.14 1.10
N LEU A 242 11.61 -24.35 0.52
CA LEU A 242 11.39 -25.60 1.26
C LEU A 242 12.69 -26.36 1.58
N ASP A 243 13.86 -25.76 1.32
CA ASP A 243 15.19 -26.34 1.51
C ASP A 243 15.31 -27.79 1.00
N ILE A 244 14.68 -28.07 -0.15
CA ILE A 244 14.78 -29.39 -0.80
C ILE A 244 16.18 -29.48 -1.39
N LYS A 245 17.11 -30.05 -0.62
CA LYS A 245 18.46 -30.38 -1.08
C LYS A 245 18.36 -31.19 -2.36
N ARG A 246 18.93 -30.67 -3.43
CA ARG A 246 19.38 -31.53 -4.53
C ARG A 246 20.58 -32.29 -4.00
N ASP A 247 20.46 -33.61 -3.94
CA ASP A 247 21.64 -34.48 -4.00
C ASP A 247 22.34 -34.17 -5.32
N SER A 248 23.31 -33.27 -5.23
CA SER A 248 24.22 -33.02 -6.31
C SER A 248 25.22 -34.16 -6.22
N GLU A 249 24.95 -35.25 -6.92
CA GLU A 249 25.98 -36.26 -7.19
C GLU A 249 27.10 -35.57 -7.97
N VAL A 250 28.12 -35.12 -7.24
CA VAL A 250 29.38 -34.71 -7.81
C VAL A 250 30.11 -35.99 -8.19
N HIS A 251 30.01 -36.41 -9.44
CA HIS A 251 30.92 -37.42 -9.97
C HIS A 251 32.33 -36.81 -10.03
N PRO A 252 33.33 -37.39 -9.35
CA PRO A 252 34.70 -36.92 -9.44
C PRO A 252 35.22 -37.21 -10.86
N SER A 253 35.54 -36.16 -11.61
CA SER A 253 36.33 -36.28 -12.84
C SER A 253 37.76 -36.66 -12.47
N ILE A 254 38.10 -37.94 -12.58
CA ILE A 254 39.47 -38.43 -12.44
C ILE A 254 40.25 -37.96 -13.68
N HIS A 255 40.94 -36.83 -13.56
CA HIS A 255 41.94 -36.44 -14.55
C HIS A 255 43.24 -37.19 -14.25
N PHE A 256 43.60 -38.13 -15.12
CA PHE A 256 44.94 -38.71 -15.15
C PHE A 256 45.91 -37.62 -15.63
N THR A 257 46.79 -37.16 -14.74
CA THR A 257 47.98 -36.37 -15.08
C THR A 257 49.10 -37.33 -15.48
N ASP A 258 49.35 -37.45 -16.78
CA ASP A 258 50.60 -38.01 -17.27
C ASP A 258 51.70 -36.94 -17.19
N SER A 259 52.58 -37.11 -16.22
CA SER A 259 53.81 -36.34 -16.06
C SER A 259 55.00 -37.08 -16.67
N SER A 260 55.66 -36.52 -17.68
CA SER A 260 57.13 -36.59 -17.94
C SER A 260 57.43 -35.91 -19.30
N SER A 261 57.94 -34.67 -19.35
CA SER A 261 59.35 -34.23 -19.21
C SER A 261 60.17 -34.38 -20.52
N PRO A 262 61.23 -33.58 -20.79
CA PRO A 262 61.30 -32.13 -20.99
C PRO A 262 61.98 -31.78 -22.34
N ALA A 263 62.15 -30.49 -22.63
CA ALA A 263 62.82 -29.90 -23.79
C ALA A 263 64.25 -30.43 -24.05
N PHE A 264 64.73 -30.36 -25.31
CA PHE A 264 66.07 -29.84 -25.69
C PHE A 264 66.23 -29.71 -27.22
N VAL A 265 66.66 -28.49 -27.61
CA VAL A 265 67.30 -28.01 -28.87
C VAL A 265 66.48 -27.99 -30.16
#